data_AF-A0A8C9TCG6-F1
#
_entry.id   AF-A0A8C9TCG6-F1
#
_cell.length_a   1.000
_cell.length_b   1.000
_cell.length_c   1.000
_cell.angle_alpha   90.00
_cell.angle_beta   90.00
_cell.angle_gamma   90.00
#
_symmetry.space_group_name_H-M   'P 1'
#
loop_
_entity.id
_entity.type
_entity.pdbx_description
1 polymer ?
#
loop_
_entity_poly.entity_id
_entity_poly.type
_entity_poly.pdbx_seq_one_letter_code
_entity_poly.pdbx_strand_id
1 'polypeptide(L)'
;MKKAAICYFHSSFSEYVRVSKSLNPKEEEYVKRRQAVVEKYLKDKGTEYKQEHVPVIAVLGSGGGERAMVGLLGALAQMEEEKLLDSITYLCGVSGSTWCMASLYEDPKWSVNVAADKKKIVDRLSDGKFSISDMLDWLSVAVEDENYSLTDFWAATVVFNSIKEVSDESKTQNEGRCHSTNPYPIYTAIDKGLKQDNQTAPCWFEISPHEAGYSHVGAYVDTSLFGSQFENGKPKTLPKEEDMLYLQGALSGFFAVVKILGKTIIAAYNWTWGTKFNFLYKYPVEHIPAALLSDEKRNLEDAGILLNSPYVAALRPERKVDLILSFDFSSDDPFLTVKKAADYCKEAGIPFPSLVIEPGEEKNPKDFYVFKDETKAPIVIHIPLFNTVNCGENIEEWRRRYKTFQGPYSKEMIEDLLLVSSLNVKNNKEKILNEIKAVCAC
;
A
#
# COMPACT_ATOMS: atom_id res chain seq x y z
N MET A 1 30.32 49.44 6.25
CA MET A 1 29.29 48.68 6.99
C MET A 1 28.43 47.95 5.99
N LYS A 2 28.60 46.62 5.91
CA LYS A 2 27.86 45.74 4.98
C LYS A 2 26.43 45.59 5.50
N LYS A 3 25.43 45.97 4.70
CA LYS A 3 24.03 45.61 4.94
C LYS A 3 23.87 44.14 4.61
N ALA A 4 23.54 43.33 5.61
CA ALA A 4 23.18 41.94 5.44
C ALA A 4 21.89 41.85 4.62
N ALA A 5 21.93 41.16 3.49
CA ALA A 5 20.74 40.72 2.79
C ALA A 5 20.15 39.55 3.57
N ILE A 6 19.01 39.79 4.21
CA ILE A 6 18.17 38.73 4.77
C ILE A 6 17.46 38.10 3.57
N CYS A 7 17.94 36.93 3.13
CA CYS A 7 17.20 36.07 2.22
C CYS A 7 15.99 35.53 2.98
N TYR A 8 14.84 36.17 2.83
CA TYR A 8 13.55 35.59 3.20
C TYR A 8 13.26 34.43 2.24
N PHE A 9 13.56 33.20 2.65
CA PHE A 9 12.83 32.05 2.14
C PHE A 9 11.39 32.20 2.64
N HIS A 10 10.53 32.79 1.82
CA HIS A 10 9.08 32.76 2.04
C HIS A 10 8.65 31.30 1.95
N SER A 11 8.39 30.69 3.10
CA SER A 11 7.67 29.43 3.14
C SER A 11 6.20 29.75 2.89
N SER A 12 5.76 29.64 1.64
CA SER A 12 4.34 29.68 1.32
C SER A 12 3.72 28.33 1.69
N PHE A 13 3.64 28.05 2.99
CA PHE A 13 2.90 26.88 3.46
C PHE A 13 1.44 27.27 3.64
N SER A 14 0.57 26.67 2.83
CA SER A 14 -0.79 26.47 3.28
C SER A 14 -0.75 25.64 4.58
N GLU A 15 -1.60 25.98 5.54
CA GLU A 15 -1.82 25.18 6.76
C GLU A 15 -2.22 23.73 6.44
N TYR A 16 -2.81 23.51 5.25
CA TYR A 16 -3.44 22.25 4.86
C TYR A 16 -2.59 21.42 3.87
N VAL A 17 -1.66 22.06 3.15
CA VAL A 17 -0.82 21.40 2.15
C VAL A 17 0.63 21.50 2.56
N ARG A 18 1.25 20.35 2.86
CA ARG A 18 2.65 20.23 3.20
C ARG A 18 3.47 20.04 1.93
N VAL A 19 4.38 20.97 1.66
CA VAL A 19 5.33 20.86 0.54
C VAL A 19 6.75 20.73 1.08
N SER A 20 7.17 19.51 1.40
CA SER A 20 8.51 19.20 1.87
C SER A 20 8.89 17.75 1.53
N LYS A 21 10.19 17.54 1.30
CA LYS A 21 10.77 16.21 1.17
C LYS A 21 10.92 15.46 2.49
N SER A 22 10.97 16.17 3.62
CA SER A 22 11.01 15.56 4.96
C SER A 22 9.80 14.67 5.23
N LEU A 23 9.95 13.72 6.14
CA LEU A 23 8.81 12.96 6.67
C LEU A 23 7.83 13.91 7.40
N ASN A 24 6.59 13.46 7.50
CA ASN A 24 5.61 14.09 8.37
C ASN A 24 6.06 13.96 9.84
N PRO A 25 5.97 15.02 10.67
CA PRO A 25 6.32 14.92 12.09
C PRO A 25 5.58 13.80 12.83
N LYS A 26 4.32 13.51 12.47
CA LYS A 26 3.54 12.41 13.06
C LYS A 26 4.06 11.03 12.61
N GLU A 27 4.57 10.91 11.38
CA GLU A 27 5.29 9.70 10.94
C GLU A 27 6.59 9.53 11.73
N GLU A 28 7.40 10.58 11.85
CA GLU A 28 8.65 10.55 12.63
C GLU A 28 8.41 10.13 14.08
N GLU A 29 7.38 10.69 14.72
CA GLU A 29 7.01 10.35 16.09
C GLU A 29 6.55 8.89 16.23
N TYR A 30 5.73 8.41 15.28
CA TYR A 30 5.30 7.02 15.26
C TYR A 30 6.48 6.07 15.07
N VAL A 31 7.33 6.35 14.08
CA VAL A 31 8.50 5.53 13.74
C VAL A 31 9.47 5.50 14.92
N LYS A 32 9.71 6.62 15.60
CA LYS A 32 10.53 6.67 16.81
C LYS A 32 9.99 5.75 17.91
N ARG A 33 8.66 5.75 18.15
CA ARG A 33 8.05 4.81 19.11
C ARG A 33 8.17 3.36 18.66
N ARG A 34 8.00 3.09 17.36
CA ARG A 34 8.13 1.75 16.79
C ARG A 34 9.57 1.24 16.87
N GLN A 35 10.56 2.10 16.63
CA GLN A 35 11.98 1.78 16.77
C GLN A 35 12.34 1.35 18.19
N ALA A 36 11.66 1.85 19.24
CA ALA A 36 11.85 1.33 20.59
C ALA A 36 11.41 -0.14 20.75
N VAL A 37 10.39 -0.58 19.99
CA VAL A 37 9.97 -1.98 19.93
C VAL A 37 11.01 -2.82 19.19
N VAL A 38 11.49 -2.33 18.04
CA VAL A 38 12.55 -2.98 17.24
C VAL A 38 13.83 -3.11 18.06
N GLU A 39 14.22 -2.07 18.79
CA GLU A 39 15.42 -2.08 19.62
C GLU A 39 15.30 -3.10 20.76
N LYS A 40 14.14 -3.15 21.42
CA LYS A 40 13.86 -4.17 22.44
C LYS A 40 13.96 -5.57 21.84
N TYR A 41 13.37 -5.78 20.66
CA TYR A 41 13.44 -7.04 19.94
C TYR A 41 14.89 -7.49 19.68
N LEU A 42 15.74 -6.58 19.16
CA LEU A 42 17.15 -6.88 18.89
C LEU A 42 17.92 -7.23 20.17
N LYS A 43 17.66 -6.50 21.27
CA LYS A 43 18.23 -6.79 22.60
C LYS A 43 17.82 -8.17 23.11
N ASP A 44 16.54 -8.52 23.00
CA ASP A 44 16.01 -9.83 23.41
C ASP A 44 16.60 -10.97 22.56
N LYS A 45 17.03 -10.69 21.32
CA LYS A 45 17.75 -11.62 20.44
C LYS A 45 19.28 -11.61 20.63
N GLY A 46 19.80 -10.83 21.59
CA GLY A 46 21.24 -10.70 21.84
C GLY A 46 22.01 -10.09 20.66
N THR A 47 21.34 -9.24 19.87
CA THR A 47 21.93 -8.59 18.69
C THR A 47 22.26 -7.15 19.02
N GLU A 48 23.55 -6.82 18.99
CA GLU A 48 24.04 -5.44 19.03
C GLU A 48 24.03 -4.85 17.62
N TYR A 49 23.81 -3.54 17.50
CA TYR A 49 23.91 -2.81 16.24
C TYR A 49 25.00 -1.73 16.34
N LYS A 50 25.80 -1.59 15.28
CA LYS A 50 26.92 -0.63 15.21
C LYS A 50 26.54 0.73 14.63
N GLN A 51 25.39 0.78 13.99
CA GLN A 51 24.86 1.97 13.34
C GLN A 51 24.49 3.06 14.35
N GLU A 52 24.41 4.31 13.89
CA GLU A 52 23.94 5.44 14.70
C GLU A 52 22.45 5.33 15.07
N HIS A 53 21.69 4.50 14.34
CA HIS A 53 20.26 4.28 14.56
C HIS A 53 19.92 2.78 14.60
N VAL A 54 18.76 2.49 15.18
CA VAL A 54 18.13 1.17 15.09
C VAL A 54 17.82 0.88 13.61
N PRO A 55 18.13 -0.33 13.09
CA PRO A 55 17.90 -0.64 11.69
C PRO A 55 16.42 -0.54 11.33
N VAL A 56 16.14 0.10 10.20
CA VAL A 56 14.81 0.30 9.67
C VAL A 56 14.50 -0.81 8.67
N ILE A 57 13.55 -1.68 9.06
CA ILE A 57 13.14 -2.83 8.25
C ILE A 57 11.74 -2.58 7.68
N ALA A 58 11.59 -2.75 6.36
CA ALA A 58 10.33 -2.63 5.66
C ALA A 58 9.86 -3.99 5.12
N VAL A 59 8.60 -4.35 5.37
CA VAL A 59 7.92 -5.46 4.69
C VAL A 59 7.12 -4.89 3.52
N LEU A 60 7.21 -5.54 2.36
CA LEU A 60 6.44 -5.19 1.18
C LEU A 60 5.53 -6.35 0.77
N GLY A 61 4.24 -6.06 0.63
CA GLY A 61 3.26 -6.95 0.01
C GLY A 61 2.95 -6.51 -1.41
N SER A 62 3.27 -7.37 -2.39
CA SER A 62 2.95 -7.15 -3.80
C SER A 62 1.43 -7.21 -4.05
N GLY A 63 0.98 -6.82 -5.25
CA GLY A 63 -0.43 -6.95 -5.64
C GLY A 63 -0.78 -8.34 -6.17
N GLY A 64 -2.09 -8.62 -6.24
CA GLY A 64 -2.59 -9.93 -6.69
C GLY A 64 -4.02 -10.28 -6.24
N GLY A 65 -4.86 -9.30 -5.93
CA GLY A 65 -6.22 -9.53 -5.43
C GLY A 65 -6.27 -10.39 -4.17
N GLU A 66 -7.23 -11.30 -4.09
CA GLU A 66 -7.43 -12.17 -2.93
C GLU A 66 -6.22 -13.09 -2.65
N ARG A 67 -5.45 -13.48 -3.69
CA ARG A 67 -4.18 -14.20 -3.52
C ARG A 67 -3.19 -13.41 -2.67
N ALA A 68 -3.01 -12.13 -2.98
CA ALA A 68 -2.10 -11.27 -2.24
C ALA A 68 -2.63 -10.98 -0.82
N MET A 69 -3.93 -10.81 -0.67
CA MET A 69 -4.55 -10.64 0.65
C MET A 69 -4.29 -11.83 1.57
N VAL A 70 -4.62 -13.05 1.12
CA VAL A 70 -4.44 -14.28 1.91
C VAL A 70 -2.95 -14.61 2.07
N GLY A 71 -2.16 -14.42 1.00
CA GLY A 71 -0.71 -14.58 1.02
C GLY A 71 -0.05 -13.70 2.09
N LEU A 72 -0.33 -12.40 2.10
CA LEU A 72 0.22 -11.48 3.09
C LEU A 72 -0.24 -11.83 4.51
N LEU A 73 -1.51 -12.20 4.70
CA LEU A 73 -2.02 -12.64 6.00
C LEU A 73 -1.26 -13.86 6.53
N GLY A 74 -1.00 -14.86 5.67
CA GLY A 74 -0.24 -16.05 6.04
C GLY A 74 1.22 -15.74 6.39
N ALA A 75 1.84 -14.83 5.67
CA ALA A 75 3.21 -14.40 5.93
C ALA A 75 3.32 -13.64 7.26
N LEU A 76 2.48 -12.62 7.47
CA LEU A 76 2.48 -11.81 8.70
C LEU A 76 2.15 -12.64 9.94
N ALA A 77 1.19 -13.58 9.83
CA ALA A 77 0.87 -14.51 10.92
C ALA A 77 2.05 -15.40 11.27
N GLN A 78 2.73 -15.98 10.29
CA GLN A 78 3.91 -16.78 10.58
C GLN A 78 5.07 -15.94 11.13
N MET A 79 5.21 -14.69 10.69
CA MET A 79 6.20 -13.77 11.25
C MET A 79 5.93 -13.48 12.72
N GLU A 80 4.67 -13.38 13.15
CA GLU A 80 4.34 -13.26 14.57
C GLU A 80 4.70 -14.54 15.35
N GLU A 81 4.29 -15.71 14.84
CA GLU A 81 4.60 -17.01 15.46
C GLU A 81 6.13 -17.23 15.63
N GLU A 82 6.93 -16.80 14.65
CA GLU A 82 8.39 -16.89 14.69
C GLU A 82 9.08 -15.70 15.39
N LYS A 83 8.30 -14.78 15.96
CA LYS A 83 8.78 -13.57 16.64
C LYS A 83 9.71 -12.77 15.73
N LEU A 84 9.28 -12.48 14.52
CA LEU A 84 9.95 -11.61 13.55
C LEU A 84 9.19 -10.28 13.40
N LEU A 85 7.89 -10.25 13.70
CA LEU A 85 7.06 -9.08 13.43
C LEU A 85 7.52 -7.82 14.19
N ASP A 86 8.03 -7.97 15.41
CA ASP A 86 8.57 -6.86 16.21
C ASP A 86 9.85 -6.23 15.65
N SER A 87 10.52 -6.88 14.70
CA SER A 87 11.65 -6.28 13.97
C SER A 87 11.22 -5.27 12.90
N ILE A 88 9.94 -5.28 12.49
CA ILE A 88 9.49 -4.56 11.31
C ILE A 88 9.08 -3.14 11.65
N THR A 89 9.65 -2.15 10.97
CA THR A 89 9.31 -0.73 11.12
C THR A 89 8.16 -0.31 10.21
N TYR A 90 8.21 -0.69 8.94
CA TYR A 90 7.22 -0.31 7.92
C TYR A 90 6.53 -1.54 7.31
N LEU A 91 5.23 -1.43 7.05
CA LEU A 91 4.47 -2.40 6.27
C LEU A 91 3.83 -1.68 5.08
N CYS A 92 4.33 -1.99 3.88
CA CYS A 92 3.91 -1.33 2.65
C CYS A 92 3.09 -2.30 1.80
N GLY A 93 2.00 -1.83 1.21
CA GLY A 93 1.13 -2.65 0.35
C GLY A 93 0.74 -1.99 -0.96
N VAL A 94 0.49 -2.85 -1.95
CA VAL A 94 -0.18 -2.47 -3.21
C VAL A 94 -1.31 -3.46 -3.54
N SER A 95 -2.36 -2.97 -4.20
CA SER A 95 -3.50 -3.79 -4.64
C SER A 95 -4.02 -4.74 -3.54
N GLY A 96 -4.26 -6.02 -3.81
CA GLY A 96 -4.77 -7.00 -2.83
C GLY A 96 -4.06 -7.07 -1.46
N SER A 97 -2.77 -6.73 -1.37
CA SER A 97 -2.08 -6.63 -0.06
C SER A 97 -2.67 -5.53 0.82
N THR A 98 -3.20 -4.46 0.23
CA THR A 98 -3.88 -3.39 0.97
C THR A 98 -5.18 -3.86 1.60
N TRP A 99 -5.84 -4.89 1.06
CA TRP A 99 -7.06 -5.46 1.64
C TRP A 99 -6.77 -6.20 2.94
N CYS A 100 -5.63 -6.91 2.98
CA CYS A 100 -5.11 -7.55 4.19
C CYS A 100 -4.74 -6.49 5.23
N MET A 101 -3.97 -5.47 4.83
CA MET A 101 -3.60 -4.37 5.71
C MET A 101 -4.84 -3.65 6.26
N ALA A 102 -5.78 -3.25 5.42
CA ALA A 102 -7.00 -2.58 5.86
C ALA A 102 -7.79 -3.43 6.87
N SER A 103 -7.84 -4.75 6.68
CA SER A 103 -8.50 -5.68 7.61
C SER A 103 -7.77 -5.83 8.95
N LEU A 104 -6.44 -5.86 8.94
CA LEU A 104 -5.63 -5.99 10.16
C LEU A 104 -5.64 -4.69 10.96
N TYR A 105 -5.46 -3.54 10.31
CA TYR A 105 -5.42 -2.24 10.99
C TYR A 105 -6.79 -1.73 11.48
N GLU A 106 -7.84 -2.55 11.36
CA GLU A 106 -9.06 -2.36 12.14
C GLU A 106 -8.81 -2.54 13.64
N ASP A 107 -7.95 -3.50 14.02
CA ASP A 107 -7.47 -3.64 15.40
C ASP A 107 -6.26 -2.70 15.59
N PRO A 108 -6.36 -1.70 16.49
CA PRO A 108 -5.25 -0.81 16.77
C PRO A 108 -3.97 -1.50 17.24
N LYS A 109 -4.06 -2.75 17.72
CA LYS A 109 -2.94 -3.56 18.22
C LYS A 109 -2.86 -4.92 17.55
N TRP A 110 -3.25 -5.03 16.27
CA TRP A 110 -3.27 -6.31 15.56
C TRP A 110 -1.96 -7.10 15.63
N SER A 111 -0.80 -6.44 15.68
CA SER A 111 0.51 -7.13 15.70
C SER A 111 0.75 -7.97 16.95
N VAL A 112 0.01 -7.73 18.04
CA VAL A 112 0.02 -8.57 19.25
C VAL A 112 -1.18 -9.52 19.31
N ASN A 113 -2.18 -9.31 18.46
CA ASN A 113 -3.43 -10.08 18.39
C ASN A 113 -3.56 -10.91 17.11
N VAL A 114 -2.45 -11.13 16.39
CA VAL A 114 -2.44 -11.68 15.03
C VAL A 114 -3.21 -12.99 14.90
N ALA A 115 -3.12 -13.88 15.88
CA ALA A 115 -3.87 -15.14 15.88
C ALA A 115 -5.39 -14.92 15.90
N ALA A 116 -5.89 -13.98 16.71
CA ALA A 116 -7.31 -13.65 16.80
C ALA A 116 -7.79 -12.93 15.53
N ASP A 117 -7.02 -11.97 15.03
CA ASP A 117 -7.37 -11.22 13.82
C ASP A 117 -7.32 -12.10 12.57
N LYS A 118 -6.30 -12.97 12.45
CA LYS A 118 -6.24 -13.98 11.39
C LYS A 118 -7.49 -14.84 11.41
N LYS A 119 -7.90 -15.34 12.58
CA LYS A 119 -9.11 -16.16 12.70
C LYS A 119 -10.35 -15.37 12.28
N LYS A 120 -10.54 -14.14 12.78
CA LYS A 120 -11.66 -13.26 12.40
C LYS A 120 -11.70 -13.04 10.88
N ILE A 121 -10.56 -12.72 10.27
CA ILE A 121 -10.47 -12.48 8.82
C ILE A 121 -10.77 -13.75 8.04
N VAL A 122 -10.20 -14.91 8.42
CA VAL A 122 -10.43 -16.18 7.73
C VAL A 122 -11.89 -16.64 7.84
N ASP A 123 -12.49 -16.55 9.03
CA ASP A 123 -13.90 -16.87 9.25
C ASP A 123 -14.78 -15.94 8.38
N ARG A 124 -14.43 -14.64 8.27
CA ARG A 124 -15.13 -13.68 7.40
C ARG A 124 -14.99 -14.01 5.91
N LEU A 125 -13.79 -14.33 5.43
CA LEU A 125 -13.55 -14.67 4.03
C LEU A 125 -14.27 -15.98 3.63
N SER A 126 -14.28 -16.97 4.53
CA SER A 126 -14.81 -18.31 4.28
C SER A 126 -16.33 -18.39 4.42
N ASP A 127 -16.86 -17.84 5.52
CA ASP A 127 -18.26 -18.02 5.94
C ASP A 127 -19.10 -16.74 5.76
N GLY A 128 -18.45 -15.62 5.44
CA GLY A 128 -19.09 -14.32 5.24
C GLY A 128 -20.06 -14.34 4.06
N LYS A 129 -21.24 -13.77 4.27
CA LYS A 129 -22.26 -13.67 3.23
C LYS A 129 -22.08 -12.38 2.45
N PHE A 130 -22.08 -12.52 1.12
CA PHE A 130 -22.20 -11.38 0.23
C PHE A 130 -23.67 -11.04 0.03
N SER A 131 -24.05 -9.80 0.33
CA SER A 131 -25.40 -9.29 0.11
C SER A 131 -25.42 -8.44 -1.15
N ILE A 132 -26.19 -8.88 -2.15
CA ILE A 132 -26.44 -8.08 -3.35
C ILE A 132 -27.19 -6.79 -3.00
N SER A 133 -28.06 -6.84 -1.98
CA SER A 133 -28.75 -5.64 -1.49
C SER A 133 -27.74 -4.63 -0.96
N ASP A 134 -26.88 -5.04 -0.04
CA ASP A 134 -25.90 -4.13 0.60
C ASP A 134 -24.94 -3.55 -0.44
N MET A 135 -24.55 -4.34 -1.44
CA MET A 135 -23.75 -3.87 -2.58
C MET A 135 -24.51 -2.80 -3.39
N LEU A 136 -25.78 -3.05 -3.73
CA LEU A 136 -26.61 -2.11 -4.49
C LEU A 136 -26.89 -0.84 -3.68
N ASP A 137 -27.12 -0.98 -2.38
CA ASP A 137 -27.32 0.14 -1.46
C ASP A 137 -26.06 1.00 -1.40
N TRP A 138 -24.89 0.39 -1.22
CA TRP A 138 -23.60 1.10 -1.25
C TRP A 138 -23.37 1.80 -2.61
N LEU A 139 -23.60 1.11 -3.73
CA LEU A 139 -23.45 1.68 -5.07
C LEU A 139 -24.44 2.81 -5.34
N SER A 140 -25.65 2.73 -4.78
CA SER A 140 -26.67 3.77 -4.93
C SER A 140 -26.28 5.07 -4.23
N VAL A 141 -25.46 4.99 -3.18
CA VAL A 141 -24.86 6.15 -2.52
C VAL A 141 -23.64 6.62 -3.31
N ALA A 142 -22.73 5.71 -3.66
CA ALA A 142 -21.50 6.05 -4.38
C ALA A 142 -21.76 6.72 -5.75
N VAL A 143 -22.80 6.29 -6.47
CA VAL A 143 -23.16 6.85 -7.79
C VAL A 143 -23.67 8.30 -7.71
N GLU A 144 -24.04 8.79 -6.52
CA GLU A 144 -24.39 10.19 -6.34
C GLU A 144 -23.15 11.09 -6.33
N ASP A 145 -21.98 10.56 -5.92
CA ASP A 145 -20.72 11.29 -5.95
C ASP A 145 -20.37 11.72 -7.38
N GLU A 146 -19.98 12.99 -7.52
CA GLU A 146 -19.47 13.56 -8.75
C GLU A 146 -18.08 13.01 -9.14
N ASN A 147 -17.42 12.34 -8.21
CA ASN A 147 -16.16 11.63 -8.39
C ASN A 147 -16.33 10.12 -8.60
N TYR A 148 -17.57 9.64 -8.80
CA TYR A 148 -17.80 8.24 -9.15
C TYR A 148 -16.91 7.79 -10.33
N SER A 149 -16.29 6.62 -10.17
CA SER A 149 -15.30 6.05 -11.09
C SER A 149 -15.44 4.53 -11.20
N LEU A 150 -14.64 3.89 -12.06
CA LEU A 150 -14.58 2.43 -12.14
C LEU A 150 -14.12 1.77 -10.84
N THR A 151 -13.38 2.49 -9.99
CA THR A 151 -12.93 1.99 -8.68
C THR A 151 -14.13 1.70 -7.77
N ASP A 152 -15.16 2.55 -7.78
CA ASP A 152 -16.35 2.39 -6.95
C ASP A 152 -17.12 1.12 -7.35
N PHE A 153 -17.31 0.95 -8.67
CA PHE A 153 -17.91 -0.27 -9.21
C PHE A 153 -17.09 -1.52 -8.87
N TRP A 154 -15.77 -1.47 -9.03
CA TRP A 154 -14.86 -2.58 -8.73
C TRP A 154 -14.83 -2.93 -7.24
N ALA A 155 -14.80 -1.92 -6.37
CA ALA A 155 -14.83 -2.09 -4.92
C ALA A 155 -16.12 -2.81 -4.48
N ALA A 156 -17.26 -2.38 -4.99
CA ALA A 156 -18.55 -2.98 -4.65
C ALA A 156 -18.73 -4.40 -5.20
N THR A 157 -18.25 -4.67 -6.42
CA THR A 157 -18.53 -5.94 -7.11
C THR A 157 -17.47 -7.02 -6.90
N VAL A 158 -16.20 -6.63 -6.74
CA VAL A 158 -15.08 -7.55 -6.61
C VAL A 158 -14.54 -7.54 -5.20
N VAL A 159 -14.13 -6.37 -4.69
CA VAL A 159 -13.49 -6.29 -3.37
C VAL A 159 -14.46 -6.74 -2.30
N PHE A 160 -15.66 -6.15 -2.21
CA PHE A 160 -16.68 -6.53 -1.23
C PHE A 160 -17.09 -8.00 -1.37
N ASN A 161 -17.16 -8.52 -2.59
CA ASN A 161 -17.45 -9.94 -2.81
C ASN A 161 -16.32 -10.86 -2.35
N SER A 162 -15.06 -10.46 -2.44
CA SER A 162 -13.93 -11.23 -1.90
C SER A 162 -13.79 -11.07 -0.38
N ILE A 163 -13.79 -9.84 0.12
CA ILE A 163 -13.49 -9.56 1.54
C ILE A 163 -14.69 -9.79 2.47
N LYS A 164 -15.91 -9.82 1.92
CA LYS A 164 -17.20 -9.95 2.63
C LYS A 164 -17.41 -8.88 3.72
N GLU A 165 -16.90 -7.68 3.45
CA GLU A 165 -17.00 -6.52 4.34
C GLU A 165 -17.24 -5.23 3.53
N VAL A 166 -18.21 -4.44 3.96
CA VAL A 166 -18.41 -3.07 3.45
C VAL A 166 -17.51 -2.15 4.27
N SER A 167 -16.47 -1.62 3.64
CA SER A 167 -15.66 -0.56 4.25
C SER A 167 -16.48 0.73 4.27
N ASP A 168 -16.81 1.21 5.46
CA ASP A 168 -17.28 2.57 5.67
C ASP A 168 -16.07 3.51 5.53
N GLU A 169 -16.12 4.47 4.61
CA GLU A 169 -15.01 5.39 4.29
C GLU A 169 -14.53 6.19 5.51
N SER A 170 -15.37 6.34 6.55
CA SER A 170 -14.99 6.94 7.84
C SER A 170 -13.99 6.08 8.64
N LYS A 171 -13.85 4.78 8.33
CA LYS A 171 -12.99 3.83 9.05
C LYS A 171 -11.49 4.00 8.72
N THR A 172 -11.15 4.54 7.56
CA THR A 172 -9.76 4.80 7.14
C THR A 172 -9.16 6.08 7.74
N GLN A 173 -9.97 6.93 8.39
CA GLN A 173 -9.60 8.30 8.76
C GLN A 173 -9.22 8.51 10.24
N ASN A 174 -9.01 7.46 11.04
CA ASN A 174 -8.74 7.62 12.47
C ASN A 174 -7.26 7.42 12.84
N GLU A 175 -6.56 8.53 13.14
CA GLU A 175 -5.25 8.54 13.81
C GLU A 175 -5.25 7.70 15.10
N GLY A 176 -6.40 7.61 15.78
CA GLY A 176 -6.60 6.83 17.01
C GLY A 176 -6.54 5.31 16.84
N ARG A 177 -6.44 4.78 15.62
CA ARG A 177 -6.29 3.34 15.34
C ARG A 177 -4.85 2.90 15.10
N CYS A 178 -3.88 3.80 15.09
CA CYS A 178 -2.48 3.43 14.85
C CYS A 178 -1.69 3.41 16.16
N HIS A 179 -1.62 2.24 16.81
CA HIS A 179 -0.71 2.03 17.94
C HIS A 179 0.68 1.64 17.42
N SER A 180 1.75 2.21 17.98
CA SER A 180 3.15 1.97 17.55
C SER A 180 3.69 0.57 17.87
N THR A 181 2.84 -0.33 18.35
CA THR A 181 3.14 -1.78 18.39
C THR A 181 3.02 -2.39 17.00
N ASN A 182 2.26 -1.78 16.09
CA ASN A 182 2.18 -2.24 14.71
C ASN A 182 3.31 -1.58 13.89
N PRO A 183 3.75 -2.20 12.78
CA PRO A 183 4.52 -1.50 11.76
C PRO A 183 3.73 -0.30 11.22
N TYR A 184 4.41 0.74 10.75
CA TYR A 184 3.76 1.89 10.11
C TYR A 184 3.20 1.49 8.74
N PRO A 185 1.88 1.63 8.49
CA PRO A 185 1.28 1.20 7.23
C PRO A 185 1.44 2.26 6.13
N ILE A 186 1.82 1.82 4.93
CA ILE A 186 1.88 2.67 3.74
C ILE A 186 1.16 1.97 2.58
N TYR A 187 0.20 2.66 1.99
CA TYR A 187 -0.56 2.22 0.83
C TYR A 187 -0.09 3.00 -0.40
N THR A 188 -0.04 2.34 -1.57
CA THR A 188 0.49 2.95 -2.79
C THR A 188 -0.52 2.93 -3.94
N ALA A 189 -0.52 4.02 -4.70
CA ALA A 189 -1.29 4.21 -5.92
C ALA A 189 -0.43 4.99 -6.94
N ILE A 190 -0.93 5.12 -8.16
CA ILE A 190 -0.30 5.95 -9.20
C ILE A 190 -1.29 6.90 -9.84
N ASP A 191 -0.85 8.10 -10.14
CA ASP A 191 -1.65 9.11 -10.82
C ASP A 191 -1.55 8.97 -12.34
N LYS A 192 -2.69 8.67 -12.97
CA LYS A 192 -2.80 8.50 -14.43
C LYS A 192 -2.32 9.74 -15.19
N GLY A 193 -2.62 10.94 -14.69
CA GLY A 193 -2.31 12.20 -15.36
C GLY A 193 -0.82 12.50 -15.44
N LEU A 194 0.03 11.78 -14.68
CA LEU A 194 1.49 11.94 -14.71
C LEU A 194 2.21 10.85 -15.49
N LYS A 195 1.49 9.88 -16.07
CA LYS A 195 2.09 8.80 -16.86
C LYS A 195 2.50 9.20 -18.27
N GLN A 196 2.00 10.32 -18.79
CA GLN A 196 2.02 10.61 -20.23
C GLN A 196 3.33 11.20 -20.79
N ASP A 197 4.25 11.69 -19.96
CA ASP A 197 5.42 12.47 -20.43
C ASP A 197 6.77 11.71 -20.38
N ASN A 198 6.78 10.38 -20.51
CA ASN A 198 7.99 9.53 -20.39
C ASN A 198 8.78 9.70 -19.07
N GLN A 199 8.19 10.34 -18.06
CA GLN A 199 8.74 10.44 -16.71
C GLN A 199 7.89 9.56 -15.78
N THR A 200 8.45 8.45 -15.31
CA THR A 200 7.78 7.45 -14.45
C THR A 200 7.84 7.80 -12.97
N ALA A 201 8.75 8.69 -12.57
CA ALA A 201 8.98 9.07 -11.17
C ALA A 201 7.87 9.93 -10.51
N PRO A 202 7.25 10.93 -11.18
CA PRO A 202 6.33 11.83 -10.49
C PRO A 202 4.94 11.22 -10.24
N CYS A 203 4.60 10.09 -10.85
CA CYS A 203 3.25 9.52 -10.77
C CYS A 203 2.94 8.79 -9.45
N TRP A 204 3.93 8.53 -8.59
CA TRP A 204 3.72 7.77 -7.37
C TRP A 204 2.98 8.57 -6.30
N PHE A 205 1.91 7.97 -5.79
CA PHE A 205 1.08 8.50 -4.72
C PHE A 205 1.10 7.52 -3.54
N GLU A 206 1.37 8.04 -2.34
CA GLU A 206 1.33 7.25 -1.12
C GLU A 206 0.26 7.76 -0.18
N ILE A 207 -0.35 6.83 0.56
CA ILE A 207 -1.33 7.11 1.59
C ILE A 207 -0.83 6.45 2.87
N SER A 208 -0.76 7.21 3.94
CA SER A 208 -0.49 6.72 5.30
C SER A 208 -1.61 7.18 6.24
N PRO A 209 -1.59 6.79 7.52
CA PRO A 209 -2.55 7.30 8.49
C PRO A 209 -2.49 8.82 8.69
N HIS A 210 -1.38 9.47 8.32
CA HIS A 210 -1.13 10.87 8.64
C HIS A 210 -1.10 11.79 7.42
N GLU A 211 -0.72 11.28 6.25
CA GLU A 211 -0.73 12.07 5.03
C GLU A 211 -0.96 11.24 3.77
N ALA A 212 -1.49 11.91 2.75
CA ALA A 212 -1.65 11.40 1.40
C ALA A 212 -0.98 12.37 0.41
N GLY A 213 -0.19 11.86 -0.54
CA GLY A 213 0.50 12.75 -1.46
C GLY A 213 1.55 12.13 -2.37
N TYR A 214 2.29 13.00 -3.05
CA TYR A 214 3.27 12.67 -4.09
C TYR A 214 4.69 12.73 -3.52
N SER A 215 5.31 11.58 -3.29
CA SER A 215 6.66 11.50 -2.69
C SER A 215 7.73 12.15 -3.55
N HIS A 216 7.63 12.02 -4.87
CA HIS A 216 8.61 12.61 -5.78
C HIS A 216 8.56 14.15 -5.80
N VAL A 217 7.41 14.76 -5.51
CA VAL A 217 7.29 16.23 -5.46
C VAL A 217 7.41 16.75 -4.02
N GLY A 218 7.19 15.88 -3.03
CA GLY A 218 7.16 16.27 -1.63
C GLY A 218 5.87 17.00 -1.24
N ALA A 219 4.79 16.78 -1.98
CA ALA A 219 3.53 17.50 -1.81
C ALA A 219 2.46 16.59 -1.19
N TYR A 220 1.92 16.98 -0.05
CA TYR A 220 1.04 16.15 0.77
C TYR A 220 -0.09 16.95 1.40
N VAL A 221 -1.16 16.24 1.74
CA VAL A 221 -2.28 16.72 2.54
C VAL A 221 -2.50 15.76 3.71
N ASP A 222 -3.06 16.24 4.82
CA ASP A 222 -3.53 15.35 5.89
C ASP A 222 -4.52 14.33 5.33
N THR A 223 -4.40 13.06 5.73
CA THR A 223 -5.25 11.97 5.21
C THR A 223 -6.74 12.23 5.46
N SER A 224 -7.11 12.95 6.52
CA SER A 224 -8.51 13.34 6.78
C SER A 224 -9.07 14.33 5.75
N LEU A 225 -8.21 15.06 5.05
CA LEU A 225 -8.59 16.02 4.00
C LEU A 225 -8.48 15.40 2.59
N PHE A 226 -7.93 14.18 2.47
CA PHE A 226 -7.80 13.51 1.18
C PHE A 226 -9.18 13.28 0.54
N GLY A 227 -9.34 13.72 -0.71
CA GLY A 227 -10.61 13.69 -1.44
C GLY A 227 -11.49 14.92 -1.25
N SER A 228 -11.13 15.86 -0.37
CA SER A 228 -11.83 17.14 -0.23
C SER A 228 -11.57 18.05 -1.43
N GLN A 229 -12.51 18.94 -1.76
CA GLN A 229 -12.28 19.99 -2.76
C GLN A 229 -11.25 20.99 -2.24
N PHE A 230 -10.26 21.35 -3.06
CA PHE A 230 -9.26 22.36 -2.75
C PHE A 230 -9.22 23.43 -3.83
N GLU A 231 -8.83 24.64 -3.45
CA GLU A 231 -8.40 25.67 -4.39
C GLU A 231 -7.37 26.58 -3.70
N ASN A 232 -6.28 26.89 -4.40
CA ASN A 232 -5.18 27.72 -3.86
C ASN A 232 -4.66 27.20 -2.51
N GLY A 233 -4.63 25.88 -2.34
CA GLY A 233 -4.15 25.20 -1.13
C GLY A 233 -5.09 25.20 0.05
N LYS A 234 -6.32 25.67 -0.07
CA LYS A 234 -7.31 25.67 1.01
C LYS A 234 -8.48 24.73 0.67
N PRO A 235 -8.96 23.92 1.63
CA PRO A 235 -10.16 23.15 1.42
C PRO A 235 -11.35 24.10 1.25
N LYS A 236 -12.24 23.80 0.29
CA LYS A 236 -13.54 24.48 0.17
C LYS A 236 -14.49 23.90 1.20
N THR A 237 -15.16 24.74 1.98
CA THR A 237 -16.24 24.29 2.88
C THR A 237 -17.53 24.01 2.10
N LEU A 238 -17.79 22.71 1.91
CA LEU A 238 -19.03 21.94 1.63
C LEU A 238 -19.89 22.21 0.37
N PRO A 239 -20.35 21.13 -0.31
CA PRO A 239 -21.71 21.06 -0.84
C PRO A 239 -22.72 20.84 0.31
N LYS A 240 -23.87 21.50 0.18
CA LYS A 240 -25.05 21.43 1.06
C LYS A 240 -25.49 20.00 1.37
N GLU A 241 -26.04 19.80 2.58
CA GLU A 241 -27.06 18.76 2.81
C GLU A 241 -28.14 18.91 1.73
N GLU A 242 -28.25 17.94 0.83
CA GLU A 242 -29.44 17.77 0.01
C GLU A 242 -30.53 17.14 0.86
N ASP A 243 -31.75 17.63 0.69
CA ASP A 243 -32.92 17.27 1.47
C ASP A 243 -33.16 15.75 1.43
N MET A 244 -33.11 15.10 2.59
CA MET A 244 -33.29 13.64 2.75
C MET A 244 -34.61 13.13 2.15
N LEU A 245 -35.64 13.98 2.01
CA LEU A 245 -36.88 13.64 1.33
C LEU A 245 -36.76 13.54 -0.21
N TYR A 246 -35.83 14.27 -0.83
CA TYR A 246 -35.60 14.23 -2.28
C TYR A 246 -34.87 12.95 -2.70
N LEU A 247 -33.87 12.54 -1.91
CA LEU A 247 -33.15 11.27 -2.10
C LEU A 247 -34.06 10.05 -1.90
N GLN A 248 -34.98 10.07 -0.93
CA GLN A 248 -35.97 9.00 -0.74
C GLN A 248 -36.97 8.85 -1.90
N GLY A 249 -37.21 9.91 -2.68
CA GLY A 249 -38.05 9.85 -3.90
C GLY A 249 -37.34 9.35 -5.16
N ALA A 250 -36.01 9.56 -5.24
CA ALA A 250 -35.18 9.09 -6.36
C ALA A 250 -34.72 7.62 -6.22
N LEU A 251 -34.82 7.06 -5.01
CA LEU A 251 -34.46 5.67 -4.66
C LEU A 251 -35.56 4.63 -4.99
N SER A 252 -36.28 4.78 -6.09
CA SER A 252 -36.98 3.61 -6.67
C SER A 252 -35.93 2.81 -7.44
N GLY A 253 -35.64 1.58 -6.99
CA GLY A 253 -34.43 0.81 -7.37
C GLY A 253 -34.10 0.70 -8.87
N PHE A 254 -35.07 0.92 -9.76
CA PHE A 254 -34.82 1.01 -11.21
C PHE A 254 -33.98 2.23 -11.61
N PHE A 255 -34.26 3.43 -11.10
CA PHE A 255 -33.52 4.65 -11.50
C PHE A 255 -32.08 4.65 -10.98
N ALA A 256 -31.86 4.13 -9.76
CA ALA A 256 -30.53 3.93 -9.21
C ALA A 256 -29.70 2.99 -10.08
N VAL A 257 -30.25 1.84 -10.51
CA VAL A 257 -29.57 0.88 -11.39
C VAL A 257 -29.24 1.50 -12.76
N VAL A 258 -30.16 2.26 -13.36
CA VAL A 258 -29.90 2.96 -14.63
C VAL A 258 -28.78 4.00 -14.47
N LYS A 259 -28.75 4.74 -13.36
CA LYS A 259 -27.70 5.73 -13.08
C LYS A 259 -26.35 5.06 -12.86
N ILE A 260 -26.30 3.95 -12.11
CA ILE A 260 -25.09 3.13 -11.92
C ILE A 260 -24.59 2.68 -13.29
N LEU A 261 -25.41 2.01 -14.10
CA LEU A 261 -25.01 1.56 -15.44
C LEU A 261 -24.52 2.72 -16.32
N GLY A 262 -25.24 3.84 -16.33
CA GLY A 262 -24.89 5.03 -17.11
C GLY A 262 -23.54 5.61 -16.71
N LYS A 263 -23.33 5.92 -15.42
CA LYS A 263 -22.05 6.46 -14.93
C LYS A 263 -20.91 5.45 -15.09
N THR A 264 -21.14 4.16 -14.88
CA THR A 264 -20.12 3.12 -15.11
C THR A 264 -19.74 3.00 -16.57
N ILE A 265 -20.69 3.08 -17.52
CA ILE A 265 -20.38 3.08 -18.96
C ILE A 265 -19.55 4.32 -19.34
N ILE A 266 -19.91 5.49 -18.81
CA ILE A 266 -19.14 6.73 -19.04
C ILE A 266 -17.72 6.58 -18.45
N ALA A 267 -17.60 6.08 -17.23
CA ALA A 267 -16.31 5.86 -16.57
C ALA A 267 -15.46 4.81 -17.33
N ALA A 268 -16.09 3.77 -17.87
CA ALA A 268 -15.45 2.77 -18.72
C ALA A 268 -14.96 3.37 -20.03
N TYR A 269 -15.79 4.17 -20.71
CA TYR A 269 -15.44 4.85 -21.95
C TYR A 269 -14.26 5.83 -21.76
N ASN A 270 -14.25 6.57 -20.66
CA ASN A 270 -13.19 7.54 -20.34
C ASN A 270 -11.98 6.92 -19.62
N TRP A 271 -12.06 5.64 -19.25
CA TRP A 271 -11.07 4.94 -18.42
C TRP A 271 -10.72 5.72 -17.14
N THR A 272 -11.73 6.09 -16.34
CA THR A 272 -11.54 6.86 -15.09
C THR A 272 -11.56 5.94 -13.88
N TRP A 273 -10.47 5.95 -13.12
CA TRP A 273 -10.26 5.18 -11.90
C TRP A 273 -9.87 6.12 -10.76
N GLY A 274 -10.44 5.90 -9.58
CA GLY A 274 -10.05 6.57 -8.33
C GLY A 274 -10.08 8.09 -8.47
N THR A 275 -11.13 8.62 -9.11
CA THR A 275 -11.28 10.05 -9.28
C THR A 275 -11.38 10.71 -7.91
N LYS A 276 -10.51 11.67 -7.62
CA LYS A 276 -10.55 12.45 -6.38
C LYS A 276 -10.22 13.90 -6.69
N PHE A 277 -10.70 14.80 -5.83
CA PHE A 277 -10.31 16.20 -5.90
C PHE A 277 -8.82 16.38 -5.68
N ASN A 278 -8.24 17.28 -6.48
CA ASN A 278 -6.83 17.59 -6.44
C ASN A 278 -6.52 18.60 -5.34
N PHE A 279 -5.83 18.18 -4.27
CA PHE A 279 -5.43 19.10 -3.20
C PHE A 279 -4.41 20.17 -3.65
N LEU A 280 -3.79 19.98 -4.82
CA LEU A 280 -2.85 20.91 -5.44
C LEU A 280 -3.48 21.83 -6.48
N TYR A 281 -4.81 21.78 -6.67
CA TYR A 281 -5.48 22.61 -7.66
C TYR A 281 -5.23 24.10 -7.43
N LYS A 282 -4.60 24.75 -8.42
CA LYS A 282 -4.13 26.14 -8.39
C LYS A 282 -3.21 26.47 -7.20
N TYR A 283 -2.48 25.49 -6.67
CA TYR A 283 -1.55 25.75 -5.57
C TYR A 283 -0.43 26.72 -6.01
N PRO A 284 -0.18 27.83 -5.28
CA PRO A 284 0.70 28.90 -5.75
C PRO A 284 2.19 28.60 -5.49
N VAL A 285 2.74 27.57 -6.14
CA VAL A 285 4.14 27.17 -5.99
C VAL A 285 4.79 26.81 -7.33
N GLU A 286 5.98 27.39 -7.59
CA GLU A 286 6.70 27.28 -8.87
C GLU A 286 7.44 25.94 -9.08
N HIS A 287 7.81 25.23 -8.00
CA HIS A 287 8.58 23.97 -8.11
C HIS A 287 7.72 22.71 -8.21
N ILE A 288 6.39 22.83 -8.12
CA ILE A 288 5.46 21.73 -8.36
C ILE A 288 5.17 21.68 -9.87
N PRO A 289 5.25 20.50 -10.53
CA PRO A 289 4.93 20.37 -11.95
C PRO A 289 3.56 20.96 -12.30
N ALA A 290 3.47 21.73 -13.39
CA ALA A 290 2.23 22.39 -13.80
C ALA A 290 1.06 21.40 -14.00
N ALA A 291 1.35 20.17 -14.43
CA ALA A 291 0.37 19.09 -14.57
C ALA A 291 -0.31 18.68 -13.26
N LEU A 292 0.29 18.97 -12.10
CA LEU A 292 -0.32 18.77 -10.77
C LEU A 292 -1.13 19.97 -10.30
N LEU A 293 -1.00 21.13 -10.94
CA LEU A 293 -1.65 22.37 -10.52
C LEU A 293 -2.89 22.71 -11.35
N SER A 294 -2.99 22.17 -12.57
CA SER A 294 -3.99 22.57 -13.57
C SER A 294 -5.37 21.96 -13.36
N ASP A 295 -5.43 20.69 -12.97
CA ASP A 295 -6.69 19.94 -13.00
C ASP A 295 -7.35 19.93 -11.62
N GLU A 296 -8.65 20.17 -11.57
CA GLU A 296 -9.42 20.14 -10.31
C GLU A 296 -9.59 18.72 -9.75
N LYS A 297 -9.54 17.70 -10.62
CA LYS A 297 -9.67 16.28 -10.27
C LYS A 297 -8.49 15.49 -10.81
N ARG A 298 -8.07 14.46 -10.08
CA ARG A 298 -7.04 13.49 -10.48
C ARG A 298 -7.59 12.08 -10.46
N ASN A 299 -6.97 11.19 -11.22
CA ASN A 299 -7.35 9.79 -11.32
C ASN A 299 -6.23 8.93 -10.72
N LEU A 300 -6.51 8.31 -9.57
CA LEU A 300 -5.59 7.38 -8.93
C LEU A 300 -5.91 5.95 -9.35
N GLU A 301 -4.90 5.28 -9.90
CA GLU A 301 -4.97 3.91 -10.36
C GLU A 301 -4.18 2.97 -9.43
N ASP A 302 -4.47 1.67 -9.54
CA ASP A 302 -3.70 0.64 -8.87
C ASP A 302 -2.22 0.72 -9.30
N ALA A 303 -1.32 0.88 -8.32
CA ALA A 303 0.12 0.92 -8.56
C ALA A 303 0.66 -0.38 -9.19
N GLY A 304 -0.08 -1.49 -9.03
CA GLY A 304 0.16 -2.77 -9.69
C GLY A 304 0.30 -2.71 -11.21
N ILE A 305 -0.31 -1.71 -11.86
CA ILE A 305 -0.22 -1.49 -13.31
C ILE A 305 1.21 -1.10 -13.72
N LEU A 306 1.91 -0.32 -12.90
CA LEU A 306 3.27 0.15 -13.20
C LEU A 306 4.32 -0.79 -12.61
N LEU A 307 4.30 -0.96 -11.29
CA LEU A 307 5.23 -1.77 -10.53
C LEU A 307 4.47 -2.44 -9.38
N ASN A 308 4.29 -3.77 -9.50
CA ASN A 308 3.42 -4.56 -8.62
C ASN A 308 3.97 -4.81 -7.21
N SER A 309 4.75 -3.90 -6.64
CA SER A 309 5.24 -3.96 -5.27
C SER A 309 5.57 -2.53 -4.78
N PRO A 310 5.36 -2.19 -3.50
CA PRO A 310 5.49 -0.80 -3.02
C PRO A 310 6.94 -0.33 -2.79
N TYR A 311 7.90 -0.74 -3.64
CA TYR A 311 9.31 -0.39 -3.51
C TYR A 311 9.54 1.11 -3.48
N VAL A 312 8.85 1.88 -4.33
CA VAL A 312 9.06 3.33 -4.42
C VAL A 312 8.71 4.06 -3.12
N ALA A 313 7.67 3.61 -2.43
CA ALA A 313 7.34 4.12 -1.11
C ALA A 313 8.39 3.71 -0.07
N ALA A 314 8.75 2.42 0.01
CA ALA A 314 9.74 1.95 0.97
C ALA A 314 11.11 2.62 0.79
N LEU A 315 11.53 2.86 -0.46
CA LEU A 315 12.84 3.42 -0.83
C LEU A 315 12.88 4.96 -0.83
N ARG A 316 11.83 5.61 -0.31
CA ARG A 316 11.87 7.06 -0.06
C ARG A 316 13.09 7.38 0.83
N PRO A 317 14.05 8.22 0.39
CA PRO A 317 15.33 8.39 1.09
C PRO A 317 15.20 8.82 2.55
N GLU A 318 14.15 9.59 2.87
CA GLU A 318 13.93 10.08 4.22
C GLU A 318 13.53 8.98 5.22
N ARG A 319 13.09 7.80 4.75
CA ARG A 319 12.79 6.64 5.60
C ARG A 319 14.02 5.84 6.00
N LYS A 320 15.14 5.98 5.28
CA LYS A 320 16.42 5.32 5.55
C LYS A 320 16.26 3.81 5.80
N VAL A 321 15.50 3.14 4.95
CA VAL A 321 15.30 1.68 5.05
C VAL A 321 16.63 0.99 4.82
N ASP A 322 17.00 0.09 5.73
CA ASP A 322 18.25 -0.68 5.68
C ASP A 322 18.02 -2.11 5.16
N LEU A 323 16.83 -2.67 5.42
CA LEU A 323 16.42 -3.99 4.94
C LEU A 323 14.99 -3.97 4.41
N ILE A 324 14.82 -4.60 3.26
CA ILE A 324 13.54 -4.86 2.62
C ILE A 324 13.25 -6.36 2.68
N LEU A 325 12.09 -6.73 3.21
CA LEU A 325 11.52 -8.07 3.10
C LEU A 325 10.32 -8.02 2.14
N SER A 326 10.57 -8.39 0.88
CA SER A 326 9.61 -8.37 -0.21
C SER A 326 8.92 -9.72 -0.37
N PHE A 327 7.61 -9.77 -0.10
CA PHE A 327 6.75 -10.90 -0.44
C PHE A 327 6.09 -10.67 -1.80
N ASP A 328 6.43 -11.52 -2.77
CA ASP A 328 5.91 -11.43 -4.12
C ASP A 328 4.76 -12.41 -4.37
N PHE A 329 3.57 -11.86 -4.56
CA PHE A 329 2.32 -12.54 -4.86
C PHE A 329 1.91 -12.36 -6.33
N SER A 330 2.82 -12.01 -7.24
CA SER A 330 2.53 -11.81 -8.66
C SER A 330 2.07 -13.12 -9.33
N SER A 331 1.24 -13.01 -10.36
CA SER A 331 0.75 -14.18 -11.11
C SER A 331 1.77 -14.75 -12.11
N ASP A 332 2.72 -13.92 -12.53
CA ASP A 332 3.61 -14.18 -13.66
C ASP A 332 5.06 -14.30 -13.19
N ASP A 333 6.04 -13.69 -13.89
CA ASP A 333 7.46 -13.73 -13.50
C ASP A 333 7.63 -13.25 -12.04
N PRO A 334 8.06 -14.13 -11.12
CA PRO A 334 8.18 -13.83 -9.69
C PRO A 334 9.26 -12.80 -9.39
N PHE A 335 10.09 -12.41 -10.36
CA PHE A 335 11.12 -11.38 -10.20
C PHE A 335 10.81 -10.09 -10.93
N LEU A 336 9.70 -10.00 -11.66
CA LEU A 336 9.38 -8.81 -12.45
C LEU A 336 9.28 -7.55 -11.57
N THR A 337 8.77 -7.69 -10.34
CA THR A 337 8.66 -6.58 -9.39
C THR A 337 10.02 -6.04 -8.96
N VAL A 338 10.95 -6.92 -8.56
CA VAL A 338 12.30 -6.53 -8.13
C VAL A 338 13.15 -6.04 -9.30
N LYS A 339 13.01 -6.64 -10.49
CA LYS A 339 13.66 -6.17 -11.73
C LYS A 339 13.21 -4.75 -12.08
N LYS A 340 11.89 -4.50 -12.10
CA LYS A 340 11.34 -3.15 -12.34
C LYS A 340 11.74 -2.15 -11.26
N ALA A 341 11.86 -2.58 -10.00
CA ALA A 341 12.35 -1.73 -8.93
C ALA A 341 13.80 -1.32 -9.15
N ALA A 342 14.67 -2.24 -9.58
CA ALA A 342 16.05 -1.92 -9.94
C ALA A 342 16.13 -0.92 -11.10
N ASP A 343 15.33 -1.10 -12.16
CA ASP A 343 15.26 -0.17 -13.29
C ASP A 343 14.81 1.23 -12.84
N TYR A 344 13.74 1.30 -12.04
CA TYR A 344 13.25 2.57 -11.48
C TYR A 344 14.31 3.25 -10.62
N CYS A 345 14.97 2.50 -9.73
CA CYS A 345 15.98 3.06 -8.83
C CYS A 345 17.20 3.58 -9.61
N LYS A 346 17.60 2.88 -10.67
CA LYS A 346 18.65 3.33 -11.58
C LYS A 346 18.29 4.65 -12.27
N GLU A 347 17.06 4.78 -12.75
CA GLU A 347 16.56 6.03 -13.36
C GLU A 347 16.46 7.18 -12.35
N ALA A 348 16.00 6.88 -11.13
CA ALA A 348 15.80 7.86 -10.06
C ALA A 348 17.07 8.22 -9.28
N GLY A 349 18.21 7.56 -9.54
CA GLY A 349 19.44 7.72 -8.77
C GLY A 349 19.34 7.25 -7.32
N ILE A 350 18.44 6.31 -7.04
CA ILE A 350 18.24 5.70 -5.72
C ILE A 350 19.13 4.45 -5.62
N PRO A 351 19.96 4.30 -4.56
CA PRO A 351 20.73 3.08 -4.36
C PRO A 351 19.84 1.84 -4.26
N PHE A 352 20.14 0.81 -5.04
CA PHE A 352 19.43 -0.47 -5.03
C PHE A 352 20.41 -1.59 -5.36
N PRO A 353 20.31 -2.77 -4.71
CA PRO A 353 21.31 -3.82 -4.89
C PRO A 353 21.29 -4.41 -6.29
N SER A 354 22.45 -4.88 -6.73
CA SER A 354 22.56 -5.67 -7.96
C SER A 354 21.77 -6.98 -7.86
N LEU A 355 21.05 -7.32 -8.94
CA LEU A 355 20.22 -8.52 -9.00
C LEU A 355 20.97 -9.66 -9.70
N VAL A 356 21.17 -10.78 -9.00
CA VAL A 356 21.71 -12.02 -9.56
C VAL A 356 20.62 -13.08 -9.49
N ILE A 357 20.05 -13.41 -10.65
CA ILE A 357 18.99 -14.43 -10.80
C ILE A 357 19.51 -15.43 -11.82
N GLU A 358 19.54 -16.71 -11.45
CA GLU A 358 20.06 -17.76 -12.32
C GLU A 358 19.05 -18.12 -13.42
N PRO A 359 19.51 -18.43 -14.64
CA PRO A 359 18.62 -18.81 -15.73
C PRO A 359 17.70 -19.98 -15.35
N GLY A 360 16.39 -19.78 -15.50
CA GLY A 360 15.37 -20.80 -15.22
C GLY A 360 14.71 -20.68 -13.85
N GLU A 361 15.23 -19.83 -12.96
CA GLU A 361 14.59 -19.52 -11.67
C GLU A 361 13.25 -18.81 -11.86
N GLU A 362 12.97 -18.17 -13.00
CA GLU A 362 11.65 -17.58 -13.29
C GLU A 362 10.52 -18.63 -13.32
N LYS A 363 10.86 -19.86 -13.75
CA LYS A 363 9.93 -20.99 -13.77
C LYS A 363 9.95 -21.77 -12.47
N ASN A 364 11.14 -21.96 -11.90
CA ASN A 364 11.35 -22.77 -10.70
C ASN A 364 12.06 -21.96 -9.62
N PRO A 365 11.41 -20.93 -9.05
CA PRO A 365 12.06 -20.12 -8.05
C PRO A 365 12.32 -20.92 -6.77
N LYS A 366 13.45 -20.64 -6.12
CA LYS A 366 13.71 -20.92 -4.70
C LYS A 366 12.76 -20.11 -3.80
N ASP A 367 12.72 -20.48 -2.53
CA ASP A 367 11.89 -19.84 -1.51
C ASP A 367 12.48 -18.56 -0.92
N PHE A 368 13.75 -18.26 -1.22
CA PHE A 368 14.48 -17.18 -0.58
C PHE A 368 15.63 -16.66 -1.43
N TYR A 369 15.63 -15.35 -1.68
CA TYR A 369 16.69 -14.63 -2.37
C TYR A 369 17.16 -13.46 -1.54
N VAL A 370 18.47 -13.18 -1.57
CA VAL A 370 19.06 -12.01 -0.94
C VAL A 370 19.86 -11.26 -1.98
N PHE A 371 19.49 -10.01 -2.23
CA PHE A 371 20.23 -9.08 -3.05
C PHE A 371 20.88 -8.04 -2.14
N LYS A 372 22.21 -8.00 -2.15
CA LYS A 372 23.02 -7.05 -1.39
C LYS A 372 24.33 -6.82 -2.14
N ASP A 373 24.88 -5.62 -2.00
CA ASP A 373 26.19 -5.26 -2.52
C ASP A 373 26.92 -4.34 -1.52
N GLU A 374 28.13 -3.91 -1.85
CA GLU A 374 28.95 -3.04 -0.98
C GLU A 374 28.51 -1.56 -1.02
N THR A 375 27.36 -1.25 -1.62
CA THR A 375 26.86 0.12 -1.68
C THR A 375 26.06 0.49 -0.42
N LYS A 376 25.60 1.75 -0.34
CA LYS A 376 24.66 2.20 0.70
C LYS A 376 23.20 1.78 0.44
N ALA A 377 22.97 0.81 -0.47
CA ALA A 377 21.65 0.32 -0.77
C ALA A 377 21.12 -0.59 0.37
N PRO A 378 19.78 -0.67 0.55
CA PRO A 378 19.21 -1.64 1.48
C PRO A 378 19.48 -3.07 1.01
N ILE A 379 19.61 -3.99 1.97
CA ILE A 379 19.53 -5.42 1.68
C ILE A 379 18.10 -5.75 1.26
N VAL A 380 17.92 -6.42 0.12
CA VAL A 380 16.61 -6.85 -0.37
C VAL A 380 16.50 -8.36 -0.25
N ILE A 381 15.68 -8.82 0.70
CA ILE A 381 15.20 -10.19 0.77
C ILE A 381 13.96 -10.29 -0.11
N HIS A 382 13.95 -11.21 -1.07
CA HIS A 382 12.83 -11.45 -1.97
C HIS A 382 12.31 -12.88 -1.82
N ILE A 383 11.01 -13.02 -1.60
CA ILE A 383 10.33 -14.29 -1.33
C ILE A 383 9.15 -14.45 -2.29
N PRO A 384 9.31 -15.27 -3.35
CA PRO A 384 8.21 -15.66 -4.22
C PRO A 384 7.18 -16.51 -3.48
N LEU A 385 5.89 -16.21 -3.67
CA LEU A 385 4.79 -16.92 -3.03
C LEU A 385 4.81 -18.41 -3.34
N PHE A 386 4.88 -18.78 -4.61
CA PHE A 386 4.97 -20.17 -5.07
C PHE A 386 6.39 -20.47 -5.51
N ASN A 387 6.99 -21.49 -4.91
CA ASN A 387 8.38 -21.84 -5.12
C ASN A 387 8.59 -23.35 -4.98
N THR A 388 9.80 -23.79 -5.33
CA THR A 388 10.17 -25.21 -5.36
C THR A 388 10.12 -25.89 -4.00
N VAL A 389 10.19 -25.14 -2.89
CA VAL A 389 10.19 -25.69 -1.53
C VAL A 389 8.78 -25.91 -1.01
N ASN A 390 7.86 -24.97 -1.23
CA ASN A 390 6.49 -25.06 -0.74
C ASN A 390 5.50 -25.70 -1.74
N CYS A 391 5.81 -25.67 -3.04
CA CYS A 391 4.94 -26.20 -4.10
C CYS A 391 5.52 -27.43 -4.82
N GLY A 392 6.79 -27.80 -4.58
CA GLY A 392 7.46 -28.88 -5.32
C GLY A 392 7.51 -28.59 -6.82
N GLU A 393 7.25 -29.61 -7.65
CA GLU A 393 7.23 -29.49 -9.12
C GLU A 393 5.94 -28.85 -9.67
N ASN A 394 4.94 -28.59 -8.82
CA ASN A 394 3.58 -28.19 -9.25
C ASN A 394 3.33 -26.67 -9.26
N ILE A 395 4.38 -25.84 -9.37
CA ILE A 395 4.28 -24.37 -9.26
C ILE A 395 3.24 -23.79 -10.24
N GLU A 396 3.20 -24.27 -11.47
CA GLU A 396 2.24 -23.80 -12.49
C GLU A 396 0.80 -24.16 -12.13
N GLU A 397 0.56 -25.29 -11.47
CA GLU A 397 -0.78 -25.65 -10.99
C GLU A 397 -1.25 -24.73 -9.87
N TRP A 398 -0.35 -24.37 -8.95
CA TRP A 398 -0.61 -23.37 -7.91
C TRP A 398 -0.94 -22.00 -8.53
N ARG A 399 -0.13 -21.53 -9.49
CA ARG A 399 -0.40 -20.27 -10.22
C ARG A 399 -1.75 -20.33 -10.94
N ARG A 400 -2.12 -21.47 -11.54
CA ARG A 400 -3.41 -21.65 -12.22
C ARG A 400 -4.59 -21.71 -11.26
N ARG A 401 -4.41 -22.25 -10.05
CA ARG A 401 -5.44 -22.35 -9.01
C ARG A 401 -5.70 -21.00 -8.35
N TYR A 402 -4.67 -20.18 -8.17
CA TYR A 402 -4.75 -18.89 -7.48
C TYR A 402 -4.59 -17.73 -8.47
N LYS A 403 -5.50 -17.60 -9.43
CA LYS A 403 -5.47 -16.48 -10.38
C LYS A 403 -5.86 -15.16 -9.71
N THR A 404 -5.38 -14.05 -10.27
CA THR A 404 -5.71 -12.69 -9.80
C THR A 404 -7.18 -12.37 -10.03
N PHE A 405 -7.71 -12.74 -11.21
CA PHE A 405 -9.11 -12.54 -11.58
C PHE A 405 -9.85 -13.87 -11.52
N GLN A 406 -10.52 -14.13 -10.39
CA GLN A 406 -11.45 -15.24 -10.21
C GLN A 406 -12.48 -14.92 -9.13
N GLY A 407 -13.46 -15.81 -8.94
CA GLY A 407 -14.42 -15.67 -7.85
C GLY A 407 -13.77 -15.85 -6.47
N PRO A 408 -14.50 -15.52 -5.38
CA PRO A 408 -14.01 -15.66 -4.01
C PRO A 408 -13.51 -17.06 -3.71
N TYR A 409 -12.49 -17.18 -2.86
CA TYR A 409 -11.88 -18.47 -2.55
C TYR A 409 -12.79 -19.30 -1.65
N SER A 410 -12.76 -20.62 -1.83
CA SER A 410 -13.36 -21.52 -0.84
C SER A 410 -12.52 -21.52 0.44
N LYS A 411 -13.11 -22.00 1.55
CA LYS A 411 -12.38 -22.18 2.81
C LYS A 411 -11.09 -22.98 2.63
N GLU A 412 -11.15 -24.07 1.87
CA GLU A 412 -10.00 -24.93 1.59
C GLU A 412 -8.92 -24.20 0.79
N MET A 413 -9.32 -23.36 -0.17
CA MET A 413 -8.37 -22.52 -0.91
C MET A 413 -7.69 -21.48 -0.01
N ILE A 414 -8.43 -20.89 0.94
CA ILE A 414 -7.88 -19.94 1.90
C ILE A 414 -6.88 -20.65 2.82
N GLU A 415 -7.26 -21.80 3.39
CA GLU A 415 -6.42 -22.60 4.29
C GLU A 415 -5.13 -23.09 3.60
N ASP A 416 -5.25 -23.63 2.37
CA ASP A 416 -4.12 -24.07 1.56
C ASP A 416 -3.14 -22.92 1.28
N LEU A 417 -3.65 -21.76 0.85
CA LEU A 417 -2.79 -20.62 0.51
C LEU A 417 -2.14 -19.98 1.74
N LEU A 418 -2.85 -19.92 2.87
CA LEU A 418 -2.28 -19.51 4.15
C LEU A 418 -1.09 -20.39 4.51
N LEU A 419 -1.25 -21.71 4.41
CA LEU A 419 -0.19 -22.66 4.73
C LEU A 419 1.03 -22.46 3.83
N VAL A 420 0.83 -22.36 2.51
CA VAL A 420 1.90 -22.13 1.52
C VAL A 420 2.67 -20.84 1.82
N SER A 421 1.96 -19.76 2.13
CA SER A 421 2.60 -18.48 2.46
C SER A 421 3.32 -18.51 3.81
N SER A 422 2.72 -19.14 4.83
CA SER A 422 3.35 -19.32 6.14
C SER A 422 4.64 -20.14 6.03
N LEU A 423 4.68 -21.20 5.21
CA LEU A 423 5.90 -21.98 4.99
C LEU A 423 7.07 -21.14 4.47
N ASN A 424 6.81 -20.11 3.65
CA ASN A 424 7.86 -19.23 3.15
C ASN A 424 8.61 -18.49 4.25
N VAL A 425 7.91 -18.10 5.32
CA VAL A 425 8.52 -17.47 6.49
C VAL A 425 9.12 -18.52 7.41
N LYS A 426 8.38 -19.58 7.72
CA LYS A 426 8.79 -20.63 8.65
C LYS A 426 10.09 -21.30 8.24
N ASN A 427 10.20 -21.67 6.96
CA ASN A 427 11.38 -22.35 6.42
C ASN A 427 12.60 -21.44 6.34
N ASN A 428 12.39 -20.12 6.25
CA ASN A 428 13.46 -19.14 6.04
C ASN A 428 13.75 -18.27 7.25
N LYS A 429 13.14 -18.53 8.42
CA LYS A 429 13.28 -17.68 9.60
C LYS A 429 14.72 -17.40 10.02
N GLU A 430 15.59 -18.42 9.99
CA GLU A 430 16.98 -18.29 10.38
C GLU A 430 17.75 -17.47 9.33
N LYS A 431 17.42 -17.63 8.04
CA LYS A 431 18.00 -16.82 6.97
C LYS A 431 17.58 -15.35 7.09
N ILE A 432 16.29 -15.09 7.37
CA ILE A 432 15.77 -13.73 7.64
C ILE A 432 16.51 -13.12 8.83
N LEU A 433 16.61 -13.84 9.95
CA LEU A 433 17.30 -13.36 11.15
C LEU A 433 18.78 -13.08 10.89
N ASN A 434 19.45 -13.89 10.08
CA ASN A 434 20.85 -13.68 9.72
C ASN A 434 21.04 -12.38 8.92
N GLU A 435 20.15 -12.08 7.98
CA GLU A 435 20.23 -10.82 7.22
C GLU A 435 19.86 -9.61 8.08
N ILE A 436 18.91 -9.73 9.01
CA ILE A 436 18.64 -8.69 10.03
C ILE A 436 19.91 -8.39 10.85
N LYS A 437 20.60 -9.44 11.32
CA LYS A 437 21.88 -9.32 12.04
C LYS A 437 22.99 -8.73 11.15
N ALA A 438 23.02 -9.09 9.87
CA ALA A 438 23.99 -8.55 8.93
C ALA A 438 23.84 -7.03 8.81
N VAL A 439 22.60 -6.54 8.66
CA VAL A 439 22.33 -5.10 8.65
C VAL A 439 22.75 -4.43 9.95
N CYS A 440 22.49 -5.04 11.11
CA CYS A 440 22.95 -4.48 12.40
C CYS A 440 24.47 -4.31 12.48
N ALA A 441 25.23 -5.14 11.75
CA ALA A 441 26.69 -5.14 11.78
C ALA A 441 27.34 -4.19 10.77
N CYS A 442 26.58 -3.71 9.78
CA CYS A 442 27.01 -2.81 8.70
C CYS A 442 27.18 -1.36 9.16
#